data_AF-A0A2S1SFX4-F1
#
_entry.id   AF-A0A2S1SFX4-F1
#
_cell.length_a   1.000
_cell.length_b   1.000
_cell.length_c   1.000
_cell.angle_alpha   90.00
_cell.angle_beta   90.00
_cell.angle_gamma   90.00
#
_symmetry.space_group_name_H-M   'P 1'
#
loop_
_entity.id
_entity.type
_entity.pdbx_description
1 polymer ?
#
loop_
_entity_poly.entity_id
_entity_poly.type
_entity_poly.pdbx_seq_one_letter_code
_entity_poly.pdbx_strand_id
1 'polypeptide(L)'
;MNDDQYLGQIMLIAGNFAPRGYVECNGQLLSIRQHDALFKLIKTTYGGDGITTFRVPDLRGRLVCGIGKRDQGGEIRLGENIGTEKTLVKLENMPAHRHTANVSIRLKVSGSDDQDSDSPIGNFLRLQNEDTYATTADATMGNIIGIVEMGMQTTKQEPMDNIMPVLPMMYCMSLEGPEPRPE
;
A
#
# COMPACT_ATOMS: atom_id res chain seq x y z
N MET A 1 12.59 9.97 -42.29
CA MET A 1 12.77 9.26 -41.02
C MET A 1 13.19 10.32 -40.00
N ASN A 2 12.71 10.27 -38.75
CA ASN A 2 13.35 11.08 -37.70
C ASN A 2 14.77 10.54 -37.54
N ASP A 3 15.78 11.29 -37.98
CA ASP A 3 17.20 10.91 -37.88
C ASP A 3 17.74 11.01 -36.44
N ASP A 4 16.91 11.45 -35.48
CA ASP A 4 17.33 11.77 -34.11
C ASP A 4 16.98 10.70 -33.05
N GLN A 5 16.46 9.53 -33.44
CA GLN A 5 16.10 8.48 -32.49
C GLN A 5 17.13 7.36 -32.42
N TYR A 6 17.48 6.93 -31.21
CA TYR A 6 18.30 5.74 -31.01
C TYR A 6 17.45 4.46 -30.99
N LEU A 7 18.04 3.37 -31.45
CA LEU A 7 17.45 2.04 -31.29
C LEU A 7 17.17 1.75 -29.82
N GLY A 8 15.96 1.28 -29.50
CA GLY A 8 15.56 0.97 -28.11
C GLY A 8 15.21 2.19 -27.26
N GLN A 9 15.24 3.41 -27.81
CA GLN A 9 14.77 4.61 -27.12
C GLN A 9 13.28 4.50 -26.81
N ILE A 10 12.89 4.87 -25.59
CA ILE A 10 11.49 4.91 -25.15
C ILE A 10 11.00 6.35 -25.20
N MET A 11 9.81 6.56 -25.76
CA MET A 11 9.12 7.84 -25.76
C MET A 11 7.69 7.72 -25.24
N LEU A 12 7.16 8.86 -24.79
CA LEU A 12 5.79 9.03 -24.36
C LEU A 12 4.93 9.56 -25.50
N ILE A 13 3.76 8.97 -25.69
CA ILE A 13 2.82 9.31 -26.75
C ILE A 13 1.45 9.57 -26.13
N ALA A 14 0.82 10.69 -26.53
CA ALA A 14 -0.52 11.06 -26.10
C ALA A 14 -1.66 10.34 -26.86
N GLY A 15 -1.29 9.59 -27.91
CA GLY A 15 -2.19 8.76 -28.72
C GLY A 15 -2.37 7.34 -28.15
N ASN A 16 -3.20 6.56 -28.83
CA ASN A 16 -3.61 5.21 -28.44
C ASN A 16 -3.04 4.10 -29.33
N PHE A 17 -2.05 4.40 -30.18
CA PHE A 17 -1.38 3.43 -31.05
C PHE A 17 0.11 3.75 -31.19
N ALA A 18 0.94 2.71 -31.31
CA ALA A 18 2.36 2.86 -31.61
C ALA A 18 2.55 3.36 -33.06
N PRO A 19 3.26 4.48 -33.29
CA PRO A 19 3.60 4.93 -34.63
C PRO A 19 4.48 3.92 -35.37
N ARG A 20 4.56 4.04 -36.70
CA ARG A 20 5.44 3.18 -37.51
C ARG A 20 6.88 3.27 -37.03
N GLY A 21 7.54 2.12 -36.90
CA GLY A 21 8.91 2.03 -36.37
C GLY A 21 8.99 1.97 -34.84
N TYR A 22 7.85 1.94 -34.14
CA TYR A 22 7.77 1.75 -32.70
C TYR A 22 6.93 0.55 -32.32
N VAL A 23 7.11 0.10 -31.09
CA VAL A 23 6.33 -0.94 -30.44
C VAL A 23 5.87 -0.45 -29.06
N GLU A 24 4.64 -0.81 -28.67
CA GLU A 24 4.12 -0.47 -27.34
C GLU A 24 4.87 -1.25 -26.24
N CYS A 25 5.26 -0.56 -25.16
CA CYS A 25 5.91 -1.14 -23.98
C CYS A 25 4.88 -1.81 -23.04
N ASN A 26 4.21 -2.85 -23.54
CA ASN A 26 3.17 -3.61 -22.84
C ASN A 26 3.59 -5.05 -22.46
N GLY A 27 4.89 -5.36 -22.55
CA GLY A 27 5.42 -6.69 -22.25
C GLY A 27 5.20 -7.75 -23.34
N GLN A 28 4.85 -7.37 -24.57
CA GLN A 28 4.68 -8.31 -25.68
C GLN A 28 6.00 -9.00 -26.08
N LEU A 29 5.87 -10.19 -26.67
CA LEU A 29 6.97 -10.95 -27.25
C LEU A 29 7.22 -10.49 -28.69
N LEU A 30 8.49 -10.28 -29.04
CA LEU A 30 8.96 -9.97 -30.38
C LEU A 30 9.88 -11.08 -30.89
N SER A 31 9.85 -11.31 -32.21
CA SER A 31 10.72 -12.28 -32.85
C SER A 31 12.15 -11.75 -32.97
N ILE A 32 13.13 -12.50 -32.48
CA ILE A 32 14.56 -12.17 -32.62
C ILE A 32 14.93 -12.06 -34.10
N ARG A 33 14.40 -12.93 -34.95
CA ARG A 33 14.69 -12.94 -36.39
C ARG A 33 14.29 -11.63 -37.09
N GLN A 34 13.24 -10.97 -36.62
CA GLN A 34 12.75 -9.71 -37.19
C GLN A 34 13.40 -8.48 -36.56
N HIS A 35 13.87 -8.59 -35.31
CA HIS A 35 14.40 -7.47 -34.53
C HIS A 35 15.76 -7.78 -33.89
N ASP A 36 16.68 -8.34 -34.69
CA ASP A 36 18.01 -8.78 -34.23
C ASP A 36 18.82 -7.65 -33.58
N ALA A 37 18.78 -6.45 -34.17
CA ALA A 37 19.48 -5.29 -33.63
C ALA A 37 18.95 -4.90 -32.24
N LEU A 38 17.63 -4.89 -32.05
CA LEU A 38 17.03 -4.58 -30.75
C LEU A 38 17.35 -5.68 -29.72
N PHE A 39 17.32 -6.95 -30.13
CA PHE A 39 17.70 -8.06 -29.27
C PHE A 39 19.16 -7.98 -28.82
N LYS A 40 20.09 -7.55 -29.68
CA LYS A 40 21.50 -7.33 -29.28
C LYS A 40 21.63 -6.29 -28.17
N LEU A 41 20.79 -5.26 -28.19
CA LEU A 41 20.77 -4.20 -27.19
C LEU A 41 20.16 -4.65 -25.85
N ILE A 42 18.92 -5.16 -25.86
CA ILE A 42 18.16 -5.43 -24.63
C ILE A 42 18.15 -6.90 -24.18
N LYS A 43 18.56 -7.82 -25.05
CA LYS A 43 18.58 -9.27 -24.81
C LYS A 43 17.26 -9.76 -24.22
N THR A 44 17.33 -10.55 -23.15
CA THR A 44 16.19 -11.08 -22.40
C THR A 44 15.93 -10.32 -21.10
N THR A 45 16.41 -9.07 -20.97
CA THR A 45 16.26 -8.26 -19.74
C THR A 45 14.81 -8.16 -19.26
N TYR A 46 13.84 -8.14 -20.19
CA TYR A 46 12.41 -8.10 -19.87
C TYR A 46 11.69 -9.44 -20.07
N GLY A 47 12.44 -10.52 -20.35
CA GLY A 47 11.96 -11.88 -20.58
C GLY A 47 12.02 -12.35 -22.04
N GLY A 48 11.40 -13.51 -22.30
CA GLY A 48 11.50 -14.24 -23.57
C GLY A 48 12.38 -15.49 -23.43
N ASP A 49 12.48 -16.29 -24.49
CA ASP A 49 13.27 -17.53 -24.49
C ASP A 49 14.75 -17.29 -24.85
N GLY A 50 15.08 -16.12 -25.41
CA GLY A 50 16.44 -15.77 -25.85
C GLY A 50 16.93 -16.55 -27.06
N ILE A 51 16.07 -17.35 -27.69
CA ILE A 51 16.38 -18.20 -28.85
C ILE A 51 15.55 -17.77 -30.06
N THR A 52 14.23 -17.67 -29.88
CA THR A 52 13.30 -17.26 -30.94
C THR A 52 12.64 -15.92 -30.65
N THR A 53 12.52 -15.56 -29.37
CA THR A 53 11.77 -14.39 -28.89
C THR A 53 12.43 -13.69 -27.72
N PHE A 54 12.14 -12.39 -27.62
CA PHE A 54 12.47 -11.54 -26.48
C PHE A 54 11.27 -10.65 -26.15
N ARG A 55 11.22 -10.08 -24.94
CA ARG A 55 10.14 -9.18 -24.54
C ARG A 55 10.59 -7.73 -24.55
N VAL A 56 9.66 -6.85 -24.90
CA VAL A 56 9.76 -5.42 -24.59
C VAL A 56 9.41 -5.18 -23.12
N PRO A 57 9.75 -4.03 -22.52
CA PRO A 57 9.31 -3.69 -21.18
C PRO A 57 7.79 -3.71 -21.04
N ASP A 58 7.28 -4.03 -19.86
CA ASP A 58 5.88 -3.81 -19.49
C ASP A 58 5.80 -2.60 -18.55
N LEU A 59 5.38 -1.45 -19.09
CA LEU A 59 5.30 -0.19 -18.35
C LEU A 59 3.88 0.16 -17.90
N ARG A 60 2.92 -0.75 -18.09
CA ARG A 60 1.54 -0.52 -17.65
C ARG A 60 1.49 -0.49 -16.13
N GLY A 61 0.93 0.60 -15.56
CA GLY A 61 0.87 0.80 -14.11
C GLY A 61 2.21 1.13 -13.45
N ARG A 62 3.28 1.35 -14.23
CA ARG A 62 4.64 1.57 -13.72
C ARG A 62 5.16 2.95 -14.08
N LEU A 63 6.01 3.45 -13.20
CA LEU A 63 6.81 4.65 -13.43
C LEU A 63 8.24 4.26 -13.76
N VAL A 64 8.85 4.97 -14.71
CA VAL A 64 10.26 4.79 -15.05
C VAL A 64 11.13 5.38 -13.95
N CYS A 65 12.15 4.64 -13.51
CA CYS A 65 13.11 5.06 -12.49
C CYS A 65 14.54 4.91 -13.04
N GLY A 66 15.45 5.78 -12.60
CA GLY A 66 16.87 5.68 -12.95
C GLY A 66 17.52 4.44 -12.34
N ILE A 67 18.37 3.77 -13.11
CA ILE A 67 19.18 2.65 -12.63
C ILE A 67 20.41 3.15 -11.86
N GLY A 68 20.96 2.29 -10.99
CA GLY A 68 22.24 2.55 -10.32
C GLY A 68 22.20 2.38 -8.80
N LYS A 69 23.36 2.59 -8.17
CA LYS A 69 23.52 2.56 -6.71
C LYS A 69 22.96 3.83 -6.09
N ARG A 70 22.28 3.68 -4.95
CA ARG A 70 21.76 4.79 -4.16
C ARG A 70 22.62 4.95 -2.91
N ASP A 71 22.84 6.19 -2.48
CA ASP A 71 23.67 6.49 -1.30
C ASP A 71 23.19 5.76 -0.03
N GLN A 72 21.86 5.60 0.12
CA GLN A 72 21.21 4.87 1.22
C GLN A 72 20.10 3.94 0.73
N GLY A 73 20.38 3.18 -0.33
CA GLY A 73 19.47 2.17 -0.85
C GLY A 73 20.23 1.19 -1.71
N GLY A 74 19.72 -0.03 -1.84
CA GLY A 74 20.33 -1.02 -2.73
C GLY A 74 20.51 -0.50 -4.17
N GLU A 75 21.19 -1.30 -4.98
CA GLU A 75 21.35 -1.05 -6.40
C GLU A 75 20.04 -1.35 -7.14
N ILE A 76 19.54 -0.40 -7.94
CA ILE A 76 18.42 -0.62 -8.87
C ILE A 76 18.99 -1.16 -10.17
N ARG A 77 18.62 -2.40 -10.52
CA ARG A 77 19.07 -3.03 -11.76
C ARG A 77 18.08 -2.81 -12.89
N LEU A 78 18.60 -2.72 -14.12
CA LEU A 78 17.75 -2.64 -15.30
C LEU A 78 16.88 -3.89 -15.42
N GLY A 79 15.58 -3.70 -15.68
CA GLY A 79 14.62 -4.80 -15.80
C GLY A 79 14.09 -5.34 -14.46
N GLU A 80 14.55 -4.81 -13.32
CA GLU A 80 14.06 -5.22 -12.01
C GLU A 80 12.63 -4.71 -11.75
N ASN A 81 11.74 -5.59 -11.30
CA ASN A 81 10.39 -5.22 -10.91
C ASN A 81 10.38 -4.76 -9.44
N ILE A 82 10.43 -3.44 -9.24
CA ILE A 82 10.43 -2.81 -7.91
C ILE A 82 9.09 -2.07 -7.68
N GLY A 83 8.63 -2.04 -6.43
CA GLY A 83 7.41 -1.33 -6.01
C GLY A 83 6.13 -2.16 -6.12
N THR A 84 5.05 -1.65 -5.52
CA THR A 84 3.72 -2.26 -5.56
C THR A 84 2.64 -1.18 -5.68
N GLU A 85 1.60 -1.46 -6.47
CA GLU A 85 0.43 -0.57 -6.62
C GLU A 85 -0.51 -0.66 -5.42
N LYS A 86 -0.53 -1.82 -4.75
CA LYS A 86 -1.33 -2.06 -3.54
C LYS A 86 -0.41 -2.53 -2.43
N THR A 87 -0.50 -1.87 -1.28
CA THR A 87 0.24 -2.26 -0.07
C THR A 87 -0.72 -2.66 1.02
N LEU A 88 -0.46 -3.81 1.64
CA LEU A 88 -1.20 -4.25 2.81
C LEU A 88 -0.61 -3.58 4.06
N VAL A 89 -1.44 -2.91 4.86
CA VAL A 89 -1.01 -2.33 6.13
C VAL A 89 -0.88 -3.43 7.17
N LYS A 90 0.35 -3.70 7.60
CA LYS A 90 0.73 -4.68 8.61
C LYS A 90 1.33 -3.97 9.81
N LEU A 91 1.32 -4.61 10.98
CA LEU A 91 2.02 -4.05 12.15
C LEU A 91 3.52 -3.80 11.88
N GLU A 92 4.13 -4.62 11.02
CA GLU A 92 5.53 -4.51 10.60
C GLU A 92 5.85 -3.27 9.77
N ASN A 93 4.87 -2.71 9.04
CA ASN A 93 5.07 -1.54 8.17
C ASN A 93 4.36 -0.28 8.68
N MET A 94 3.82 -0.32 9.91
CA MET A 94 3.30 0.85 10.59
C MET A 94 4.33 1.37 11.60
N PRO A 95 4.64 2.68 11.59
CA PRO A 95 5.39 3.29 12.67
C PRO A 95 4.72 3.05 14.02
N ALA A 96 5.54 2.87 15.06
CA ALA A 96 5.05 2.76 16.42
C ALA A 96 4.23 4.02 16.78
N HIS A 97 2.97 3.82 17.12
CA HIS A 97 2.05 4.89 17.48
C HIS A 97 1.16 4.48 18.65
N ARG A 98 0.59 5.47 19.35
CA ARG A 98 -0.32 5.26 20.49
C ARG A 98 -1.56 6.12 20.31
N HIS A 99 -2.68 5.61 20.79
CA HIS A 99 -3.94 6.35 20.88
C HIS A 99 -4.28 6.56 22.35
N THR A 100 -4.65 7.77 22.71
CA THR A 100 -5.20 8.06 24.04
C THR A 100 -6.71 8.03 23.95
N ALA A 101 -7.34 7.06 24.60
CA ALA A 101 -8.80 7.03 24.76
C ALA A 101 -9.16 7.73 26.07
N ASN A 102 -9.90 8.83 25.99
CA ASN A 102 -10.48 9.47 27.16
C ASN A 102 -11.86 8.86 27.40
N VAL A 103 -12.03 8.16 28.54
CA VAL A 103 -13.31 7.58 28.94
C VAL A 103 -13.81 8.32 30.17
N SER A 104 -14.95 8.98 30.06
CA SER A 104 -15.66 9.53 31.23
C SER A 104 -16.72 8.52 31.68
N ILE A 105 -16.52 7.92 32.84
CA ILE A 105 -17.53 7.09 33.48
C ILE A 105 -18.33 8.00 34.41
N ARG A 106 -19.56 8.33 34.03
CA ARG A 106 -20.49 9.05 34.91
C ARG A 106 -21.30 8.03 35.70
N LEU A 107 -21.01 7.92 36.98
CA LEU A 107 -21.74 7.09 37.92
C LEU A 107 -22.73 7.96 38.69
N LYS A 108 -24.02 7.62 38.66
CA LYS A 108 -25.00 8.28 39.55
C LYS A 108 -24.79 7.74 40.96
N VAL A 109 -24.31 8.60 41.86
CA VAL A 109 -24.39 8.40 43.31
C VAL A 109 -25.56 9.27 43.77
N SER A 110 -26.59 8.68 44.37
CA SER A 110 -27.70 9.46 44.92
C SER A 110 -27.19 10.31 46.08
N GLY A 111 -27.20 11.62 45.88
CA GLY A 111 -27.09 12.60 46.95
C GLY A 111 -28.24 13.58 46.80
N SER A 112 -29.38 13.25 47.41
CA SER A 112 -30.42 14.18 47.90
C SER A 112 -31.65 13.41 48.39
N ASP A 113 -31.87 13.45 49.71
CA ASP A 113 -33.16 13.42 50.43
C ASP A 113 -34.07 12.17 50.51
N ASP A 114 -33.57 10.94 50.37
CA ASP A 114 -34.20 9.78 51.04
C ASP A 114 -33.18 8.63 51.16
N GLN A 115 -32.70 8.37 52.38
CA GLN A 115 -31.60 7.43 52.66
C GLN A 115 -32.04 6.02 53.14
N ASP A 116 -33.35 5.73 53.22
CA ASP A 116 -33.85 4.50 53.87
C ASP A 116 -34.57 3.53 52.90
N SER A 117 -34.30 3.61 51.59
CA SER A 117 -34.88 2.69 50.61
C SER A 117 -34.01 1.44 50.43
N ASP A 118 -34.37 0.35 51.10
CA ASP A 118 -33.77 -1.00 50.97
C ASP A 118 -33.90 -1.62 49.56
N SER A 119 -34.53 -0.92 48.60
CA SER A 119 -34.75 -1.41 47.23
C SER A 119 -34.09 -0.50 46.18
N PRO A 120 -33.25 -1.03 45.28
CA PRO A 120 -32.62 -0.25 44.22
C PRO A 120 -33.63 0.03 43.09
N ILE A 121 -34.49 1.04 43.26
CA ILE A 121 -35.33 1.54 42.18
C ILE A 121 -34.51 2.55 41.36
N GLY A 122 -34.23 2.22 40.09
CA GLY A 122 -33.63 3.14 39.12
C GLY A 122 -32.12 3.03 38.95
N ASN A 123 -31.64 2.07 38.14
CA ASN A 123 -30.30 1.97 37.55
C ASN A 123 -29.10 2.45 38.42
N PHE A 124 -29.13 2.19 39.73
CA PHE A 124 -27.99 2.41 40.61
C PHE A 124 -26.95 1.30 40.43
N LEU A 125 -25.70 1.60 40.82
CA LEU A 125 -24.60 0.64 40.74
C LEU A 125 -24.82 -0.53 41.71
N ARG A 126 -25.05 -1.71 41.15
CA ARG A 126 -25.10 -2.97 41.89
C ARG A 126 -24.21 -3.98 41.18
N LEU A 127 -23.37 -4.70 41.92
CA LEU A 127 -22.68 -5.87 41.39
C LEU A 127 -23.65 -7.06 41.38
N GLN A 128 -23.78 -7.74 40.24
CA GLN A 128 -24.61 -8.94 40.16
C GLN A 128 -24.02 -10.01 41.08
N ASN A 129 -24.81 -10.50 42.04
CA ASN A 129 -24.46 -11.54 43.02
C ASN A 129 -23.47 -11.16 44.15
N GLU A 130 -23.28 -9.88 44.44
CA GLU A 130 -22.51 -9.42 45.61
C GLU A 130 -23.21 -8.23 46.27
N ASP A 131 -23.25 -8.21 47.60
CA ASP A 131 -23.84 -7.12 48.38
C ASP A 131 -22.90 -5.91 48.34
N THR A 132 -23.20 -4.97 47.43
CA THR A 132 -22.43 -3.72 47.30
C THR A 132 -22.75 -2.74 48.44
N TYR A 133 -23.94 -2.88 49.03
CA TYR A 133 -24.49 -2.02 50.08
C TYR A 133 -24.38 -2.70 51.45
N ALA A 134 -23.93 -1.94 52.44
CA ALA A 134 -23.90 -2.41 53.83
C ALA A 134 -25.29 -2.33 54.46
N THR A 135 -25.62 -3.31 55.32
CA THR A 135 -26.91 -3.39 56.05
C THR A 135 -26.90 -2.63 57.37
N THR A 136 -25.80 -1.96 57.70
CA THR A 136 -25.62 -1.17 58.93
C THR A 136 -25.10 0.22 58.59
N ALA A 137 -25.47 1.22 59.40
CA ALA A 137 -24.95 2.57 59.28
C ALA A 137 -23.41 2.63 59.44
N ASP A 138 -22.80 3.62 58.80
CA ASP A 138 -21.36 3.96 58.87
C ASP A 138 -20.38 2.83 58.49
N ALA A 139 -20.82 1.86 57.68
CA ALA A 139 -19.98 0.77 57.20
C ALA A 139 -19.32 1.08 55.84
N THR A 140 -18.13 0.53 55.62
CA THR A 140 -17.41 0.62 54.33
C THR A 140 -18.13 -0.20 53.27
N MET A 141 -18.53 0.46 52.19
CA MET A 141 -19.15 -0.18 51.02
C MET A 141 -18.20 -1.14 50.30
N GLY A 142 -18.77 -2.11 49.57
CA GLY A 142 -17.99 -3.04 48.75
C GLY A 142 -17.22 -2.34 47.62
N ASN A 143 -16.05 -2.87 47.26
CA ASN A 143 -15.26 -2.34 46.15
C ASN A 143 -16.00 -2.51 44.82
N ILE A 144 -16.14 -1.43 44.06
CA ILE A 144 -16.72 -1.45 42.71
C ILE A 144 -15.59 -1.53 41.69
N ILE A 145 -15.53 -2.62 40.92
CA ILE A 145 -14.58 -2.80 39.81
C ILE A 145 -15.31 -2.48 38.50
N GLY A 146 -14.99 -1.33 37.89
CA GLY A 146 -15.42 -1.01 36.53
C GLY A 146 -14.43 -1.57 35.52
N ILE A 147 -14.85 -2.56 34.72
CA ILE A 147 -14.04 -3.05 33.59
C ILE A 147 -14.37 -2.18 32.37
N VAL A 148 -13.37 -1.45 31.87
CA VAL A 148 -13.46 -0.78 30.57
C VAL A 148 -12.84 -1.70 29.52
N GLU A 149 -13.67 -2.38 28.76
CA GLU A 149 -13.22 -3.20 27.64
C GLU A 149 -13.07 -2.30 26.39
N MET A 150 -11.83 -2.00 26.02
CA MET A 150 -11.54 -1.36 24.73
C MET A 150 -11.30 -2.44 23.69
N GLY A 151 -12.32 -2.81 22.94
CA GLY A 151 -12.17 -3.69 21.78
C GLY A 151 -11.36 -2.98 20.69
N MET A 152 -10.18 -3.51 20.35
CA MET A 152 -9.50 -3.12 19.11
C MET A 152 -10.22 -3.79 17.93
N GLN A 153 -11.16 -3.09 17.30
CA GLN A 153 -11.61 -3.49 15.96
C GLN A 153 -10.56 -3.05 14.95
N THR A 154 -9.67 -3.97 14.57
CA THR A 154 -8.97 -3.81 13.30
C THR A 154 -10.01 -4.08 12.22
N THR A 155 -10.37 -3.05 11.44
CA THR A 155 -11.18 -3.26 10.23
C THR A 155 -10.46 -4.26 9.31
N LYS A 156 -11.21 -4.94 8.43
CA LYS A 156 -10.65 -5.89 7.45
C LYS A 156 -9.35 -5.35 6.87
N GLN A 157 -8.28 -6.15 6.95
CA GLN A 157 -6.97 -5.82 6.39
C GLN A 157 -7.04 -5.89 4.88
N GLU A 158 -7.65 -4.87 4.26
CA GLU A 158 -7.72 -4.73 2.82
C GLU A 158 -6.47 -3.96 2.33
N PRO A 159 -5.88 -4.34 1.19
CA PRO A 159 -4.80 -3.59 0.59
C PRO A 159 -5.23 -2.15 0.25
N MET A 160 -4.42 -1.17 0.61
CA MET A 160 -4.62 0.22 0.21
C MET A 160 -3.88 0.52 -1.09
N ASP A 161 -4.48 1.35 -1.93
CA ASP A 161 -3.85 1.84 -3.15
C ASP A 161 -2.67 2.77 -2.81
N ASN A 162 -1.53 2.52 -3.44
CA ASN A 162 -0.27 3.25 -3.28
C ASN A 162 0.14 3.93 -4.60
N ILE A 163 -0.82 4.16 -5.49
CA ILE A 163 -0.60 4.85 -6.75
C ILE A 163 -0.70 6.36 -6.55
N MET A 164 0.28 7.10 -7.09
CA MET A 164 0.21 8.57 -7.14
C MET A 164 -0.83 9.01 -8.18
N PRO A 165 -1.39 10.24 -8.08
CA PRO A 165 -2.22 10.78 -9.14
C PRO A 165 -1.41 10.87 -10.44
N VAL A 166 -1.88 10.20 -11.49
CA VAL A 166 -1.22 10.15 -12.80
C VAL A 166 -2.21 10.40 -13.92
N LEU A 167 -1.74 11.04 -14.99
CA LEU A 167 -2.39 11.05 -16.29
C LEU A 167 -1.64 10.06 -17.19
N PRO A 168 -2.17 8.85 -17.43
CA PRO A 168 -1.43 7.82 -18.17
C PRO A 168 -1.27 8.21 -19.64
N MET A 169 -0.05 8.08 -20.13
CA MET A 169 0.33 8.20 -21.54
C MET A 169 0.90 6.86 -22.01
N MET A 170 0.92 6.63 -23.32
CA MET A 170 1.41 5.39 -23.88
C MET A 170 2.93 5.44 -24.04
N TYR A 171 3.62 4.42 -23.50
CA TYR A 171 5.05 4.23 -23.71
C TYR A 171 5.30 3.41 -24.98
N CYS A 172 6.19 3.89 -25.83
CA CYS A 172 6.60 3.21 -27.05
C CYS A 172 8.11 3.17 -27.18
N MET A 173 8.64 2.03 -27.60
CA MET A 173 10.06 1.79 -27.83
C MET A 173 10.36 1.78 -29.33
N SER A 174 11.44 2.42 -29.75
CA SER A 174 11.87 2.40 -31.15
C SER A 174 12.42 1.04 -31.55
N LEU A 175 11.93 0.52 -32.68
CA LEU A 175 12.40 -0.70 -33.34
C LEU A 175 13.52 -0.43 -34.36
N GLU A 176 13.73 0.85 -34.71
CA GLU A 176 14.65 1.30 -35.76
C GLU A 176 15.53 2.46 -35.25
N GLY A 177 16.71 2.65 -35.84
CA GLY A 177 17.63 3.75 -35.51
C GLY A 177 19.08 3.28 -35.35
N PRO A 178 20.05 4.21 -35.28
CA PRO A 178 21.42 3.89 -34.92
C PRO A 178 21.49 3.22 -33.54
N GLU A 179 22.34 2.21 -33.44
CA GLU A 179 22.65 1.55 -32.17
C GLU A 179 23.36 2.55 -31.24
N PRO A 180 22.89 2.74 -29.99
CA PRO A 180 23.56 3.58 -29.02
C PRO A 180 24.90 2.95 -28.64
N ARG A 181 26.02 3.55 -29.05
CA ARG A 181 27.36 3.08 -28.74
C ARG A 181 27.95 3.89 -27.59
N PRO A 182 28.52 3.24 -26.56
CA PRO A 182 29.46 3.95 -25.69
C PRO A 182 30.66 4.34 -26.55
N GLU A 183 31.05 5.62 -26.52
CA GLU A 183 32.31 6.09 -27.11
C GLU A 183 33.52 5.37 -26.51
#